data_AF-A0A3D2VEM5-F1
#
_entry.id   AF-A0A3D2VEM5-F1
#
_cell.length_a   1.000
_cell.length_b   1.000
_cell.length_c   1.000
_cell.angle_alpha   90.00
_cell.angle_beta   90.00
_cell.angle_gamma   90.00
#
_symmetry.space_group_name_H-M   'P 1'
#
loop_
_entity.id
_entity.type
_entity.pdbx_description
1 polymer ?
#
loop_
_entity_poly.entity_id
_entity_poly.type
_entity_poly.pdbx_seq_one_letter_code
_entity_poly.pdbx_strand_id
1 'polypeptide(L)'
;HVHGTDNARCLIALSLMTGQIGRPGTGLHPLRGQNNVQGASDAGLIPMMFPDYRRVDDAEASEFFSNYWATELDPNPGLTVVEIMDKAYEGEIRGMYIM
;
A
#
# COMPACT_ATOMS: atom_id res chain seq x y z
N HIS A 1 11.78 -10.23 10.15
CA HIS A 1 11.02 -10.45 11.40
C HIS A 1 9.68 -11.07 11.06
N VAL A 2 9.20 -12.05 11.84
CA VAL A 2 7.89 -12.69 11.60
C VAL A 2 6.73 -11.81 12.11
N HIS A 3 6.97 -10.97 13.13
CA HIS A 3 5.95 -10.14 13.79
C HIS A 3 6.14 -8.64 13.55
N GLY A 4 6.59 -8.24 12.35
CA GLY A 4 6.91 -6.83 12.05
C GLY A 4 5.73 -5.89 12.24
N THR A 5 4.55 -6.27 11.75
CA THR A 5 3.33 -5.46 11.84
C THR A 5 2.85 -5.28 13.28
N ASP A 6 2.90 -6.33 14.10
CA ASP A 6 2.47 -6.25 15.49
C ASP A 6 3.43 -5.41 16.32
N ASN A 7 4.74 -5.52 16.08
CA ASN A 7 5.72 -4.66 16.70
C ASN A 7 5.44 -3.17 16.39
N ALA A 8 5.10 -2.84 15.13
CA ALA A 8 4.73 -1.48 14.76
C ALA A 8 3.46 -1.02 15.50
N ARG A 9 2.43 -1.88 15.60
CA ARG A 9 1.21 -1.58 16.36
C ARG A 9 1.48 -1.35 17.84
N CYS A 10 2.36 -2.14 18.46
CA CYS A 10 2.76 -1.94 19.85
C CYS A 10 3.43 -0.57 20.07
N LEU A 11 4.31 -0.15 19.15
CA LEU A 11 4.91 1.18 19.21
C LEU A 11 3.86 2.29 19.07
N ILE A 12 2.91 2.13 18.14
CA ILE A 12 1.78 3.06 17.98
C ILE A 12 0.99 3.19 19.29
N ALA A 13 0.62 2.06 19.90
CA ALA A 13 -0.10 2.06 21.17
C ALA A 13 0.68 2.77 22.29
N LEU A 14 2.00 2.54 22.38
CA LEU A 14 2.84 3.21 23.37
C LEU A 14 2.88 4.73 23.16
N SER A 15 3.05 5.19 21.93
CA SER A 15 3.03 6.61 21.59
C SER A 15 1.69 7.26 21.92
N LEU A 16 0.58 6.57 21.67
CA LEU A 16 -0.76 7.06 22.03
C LEU A 16 -0.96 7.13 23.55
N MET A 17 -0.61 6.08 24.29
CA MET A 17 -0.78 6.02 25.76
C MET A 17 0.05 7.09 26.49
N THR A 18 1.23 7.41 25.97
CA THR A 18 2.11 8.45 26.54
C THR A 18 1.82 9.84 25.97
N GLY A 19 0.80 9.96 25.11
CA GLY A 19 0.43 11.20 24.46
C GLY A 19 1.52 11.76 23.55
N GLN A 20 2.46 10.95 23.05
CA GLN A 20 3.55 11.35 22.16
C GLN A 20 3.08 11.47 20.70
N ILE A 21 2.02 12.26 20.48
CA ILE A 21 1.40 12.53 19.17
C ILE A 21 0.92 13.99 19.10
N GLY A 22 0.87 14.57 17.89
CA GLY A 22 0.19 15.84 17.64
C GLY A 22 0.91 17.12 18.07
N ARG A 23 2.19 17.05 18.45
CA ARG A 23 3.03 18.22 18.78
C ARG A 23 4.46 18.10 18.22
N PRO A 24 5.17 19.23 18.00
CA PRO A 24 6.58 19.20 17.61
C PRO A 24 7.44 18.35 18.54
N GLY A 25 8.37 17.59 17.98
CA GLY A 25 9.26 16.69 18.71
C GLY A 25 8.63 15.35 19.13
N THR A 26 7.44 15.01 18.61
CA THR A 26 6.75 13.75 18.92
C THR A 26 6.32 13.00 17.65
N GLY A 27 5.65 11.86 17.83
CA GLY A 27 5.19 10.99 16.76
C GLY A 27 6.13 9.81 16.49
N LEU A 28 5.63 8.89 15.68
CA LEU A 28 6.41 7.76 15.18
C LEU A 28 6.86 8.08 13.76
N HIS A 29 8.17 7.99 13.55
CA HIS A 29 8.83 8.35 12.30
C HIS A 29 9.48 7.11 11.71
N PRO A 30 8.77 6.33 10.88
CA PRO A 30 9.36 5.18 10.21
C PRO A 30 10.43 5.68 9.23
N LEU A 31 11.70 5.36 9.52
CA LEU A 31 12.81 5.69 8.63
C LEU A 31 12.72 4.81 7.39
N ARG A 32 12.31 5.41 6.28
CA ARG A 32 12.23 4.72 4.99
C ARG A 32 13.61 4.71 4.32
N GLY A 33 13.95 3.60 3.69
CA GLY A 33 15.29 3.36 3.14
C GLY A 33 15.51 3.94 1.74
N GLN A 34 14.72 3.48 0.77
CA GLN A 34 14.90 3.85 -0.65
C GLN A 34 14.40 5.26 -0.94
N ASN A 35 15.07 5.97 -1.85
CA ASN A 35 14.55 7.23 -2.36
C ASN A 35 13.19 6.99 -3.02
N ASN A 36 12.25 7.91 -2.79
CA ASN A 36 10.92 7.91 -3.39
C ASN A 36 10.04 6.67 -3.11
N VAL A 37 10.36 5.82 -2.12
CA VAL A 37 9.45 4.73 -1.73
C VAL A 37 8.11 5.27 -1.19
N GLN A 38 8.12 6.48 -0.60
CA GLN A 38 6.91 7.20 -0.25
C GLN A 38 6.13 7.61 -1.50
N GLY A 39 6.76 8.33 -2.43
CA GLY A 39 6.08 8.78 -3.66
C GLY A 39 5.60 7.63 -4.56
N ALA A 40 6.29 6.49 -4.59
CA ALA A 40 5.82 5.30 -5.27
C ALA A 40 4.49 4.77 -4.67
N SER A 41 4.39 4.75 -3.34
CA SER A 41 3.14 4.40 -2.65
C SER A 41 2.05 5.44 -2.91
N ASP A 42 2.38 6.72 -2.86
CA ASP A 42 1.45 7.83 -3.10
C ASP A 42 0.90 7.80 -4.53
N ALA A 43 1.70 7.34 -5.50
CA ALA A 43 1.32 7.17 -6.90
C ALA A 43 0.50 5.90 -7.18
N GLY A 44 0.17 5.10 -6.16
CA GLY A 44 -0.65 3.88 -6.31
C GLY A 44 0.13 2.66 -6.79
N LEU A 45 1.47 2.62 -6.64
CA LEU A 45 2.27 1.41 -6.93
C LEU A 45 2.14 0.36 -5.81
N ILE A 46 0.90 0.11 -5.40
CA ILE A 46 0.46 -0.83 -4.37
C ILE A 46 -0.77 -1.53 -4.97
N PRO A 47 -0.78 -2.87 -5.07
CA PRO A 47 -1.74 -3.59 -5.92
C PRO A 47 -3.22 -3.44 -5.52
N MET A 48 -3.50 -2.93 -4.32
CA MET A 48 -4.85 -2.70 -3.81
C MET A 48 -5.23 -1.22 -3.73
N MET A 49 -4.41 -0.31 -4.27
CA MET A 49 -4.60 1.14 -4.14
C MET A 49 -4.51 1.84 -5.50
N PHE A 50 -5.43 2.77 -5.72
CA PHE A 50 -5.24 3.90 -6.62
C PHE A 50 -4.27 4.94 -6.01
N PRO A 51 -3.86 5.97 -6.79
CA PRO A 51 -3.14 7.11 -6.23
C PRO A 51 -3.85 7.70 -5.01
N ASP A 52 -3.07 8.28 -4.09
CA ASP A 52 -3.53 8.87 -2.83
C ASP A 52 -4.16 7.85 -1.85
N TYR A 53 -3.67 6.60 -1.86
CA TYR A 53 -4.10 5.52 -0.95
C TYR A 53 -5.61 5.22 -0.97
N ARG A 54 -6.30 5.54 -2.06
CA ARG A 54 -7.70 5.15 -2.24
C ARG A 54 -7.76 3.70 -2.66
N ARG A 55 -8.55 2.87 -1.97
CA ARG A 55 -8.63 1.44 -2.30
C ARG A 55 -9.33 1.22 -3.64
N VAL A 56 -8.91 0.18 -4.36
CA VAL A 56 -9.55 -0.20 -5.64
C VAL A 56 -10.97 -0.73 -5.47
N ASP A 57 -11.28 -1.30 -4.31
CA ASP A 57 -12.59 -1.83 -3.93
C ASP A 57 -13.51 -0.76 -3.29
N ASP A 58 -13.06 0.49 -3.18
CA ASP A 58 -13.90 1.62 -2.83
C ASP A 58 -14.70 2.09 -4.06
N ALA A 59 -16.02 2.01 -3.98
CA ALA A 59 -16.90 2.30 -5.12
C ALA A 59 -16.74 3.74 -5.63
N GLU A 60 -16.59 4.71 -4.71
CA GLU A 60 -16.41 6.12 -5.07
C GLU A 60 -15.06 6.35 -5.77
N ALA A 61 -13.98 5.73 -5.27
CA ALA A 61 -12.67 5.81 -5.91
C ALA A 61 -12.68 5.16 -7.29
N SER A 62 -13.23 3.95 -7.39
CA SER A 62 -13.29 3.21 -8.64
C SER A 62 -14.09 3.97 -9.70
N GLU A 63 -15.24 4.55 -9.34
CA GLU A 63 -16.02 5.41 -10.25
C GLU A 63 -15.23 6.65 -10.69
N PHE A 64 -14.60 7.34 -9.73
CA PHE A 64 -13.79 8.53 -10.03
C PHE A 64 -12.67 8.22 -11.03
N PHE A 65 -11.85 7.20 -10.77
CA PHE A 65 -10.72 6.86 -11.62
C PHE A 65 -11.15 6.27 -12.97
N SER A 66 -12.21 5.46 -12.98
CA SER A 66 -12.76 4.91 -14.23
C SER A 66 -13.23 6.03 -15.17
N ASN A 67 -13.93 7.03 -14.62
CA ASN A 67 -14.35 8.21 -15.38
C ASN A 67 -13.16 9.07 -15.82
N TYR A 68 -12.21 9.32 -14.92
CA TYR A 68 -11.04 10.16 -15.18
C TYR A 68 -10.14 9.58 -16.28
N TRP A 69 -9.96 8.26 -16.31
CA TRP A 69 -9.18 7.55 -17.33
C TRP A 69 -10.00 7.05 -18.51
N ALA A 70 -11.31 7.31 -18.52
CA ALA A 70 -12.25 6.89 -19.57
C ALA A 70 -12.19 5.38 -19.86
N THR A 71 -12.09 4.55 -18.83
CA THR A 71 -12.01 3.10 -18.94
C THR A 71 -12.61 2.42 -17.72
N GLU A 72 -13.15 1.21 -17.88
CA GLU A 72 -13.62 0.41 -16.75
C GLU A 72 -12.41 -0.21 -16.03
N LEU A 73 -12.31 0.03 -14.73
CA LEU A 73 -11.23 -0.48 -13.90
C LEU A 73 -11.70 -1.68 -13.07
N ASP A 74 -10.82 -2.67 -12.92
CA ASP A 74 -11.08 -3.83 -12.07
C ASP A 74 -11.11 -3.39 -10.60
N PRO A 75 -12.22 -3.58 -9.87
CA PRO A 75 -12.32 -3.22 -8.46
C PRO A 75 -11.64 -4.25 -7.54
N ASN A 76 -11.13 -5.35 -8.07
CA ASN A 76 -10.48 -6.37 -7.25
C ASN A 76 -9.02 -6.00 -6.96
N PRO A 77 -8.58 -6.08 -5.69
CA PRO A 77 -7.17 -5.97 -5.33
C PRO A 77 -6.29 -6.92 -6.15
N GLY A 78 -5.22 -6.37 -6.73
CA GLY A 78 -4.19 -7.17 -7.39
C GLY A 78 -3.36 -7.99 -6.41
N LEU A 79 -2.47 -8.80 -6.97
CA LEU A 79 -1.57 -9.68 -6.22
C LEU A 79 -0.36 -8.92 -5.67
N THR A 80 0.07 -9.28 -4.46
CA THR A 80 1.36 -8.89 -3.90
C THR A 80 2.51 -9.62 -4.60
N VAL A 81 3.74 -9.12 -4.46
CA VAL A 81 4.92 -9.74 -5.10
C VAL A 81 5.09 -11.21 -4.71
N VAL A 82 4.80 -11.57 -3.45
CA VAL A 82 4.88 -12.98 -3.01
C VAL A 82 3.86 -13.83 -3.75
N GLU A 83 2.60 -13.38 -3.79
CA GLU A 83 1.52 -14.08 -4.51
C GLU A 83 1.79 -14.16 -6.02
N ILE A 84 2.39 -13.12 -6.62
CA ILE A 84 2.83 -13.15 -8.02
C ILE A 84 3.84 -14.27 -8.25
N MET A 85 4.82 -14.44 -7.35
CA MET A 85 5.83 -15.49 -7.50
C MET A 85 5.21 -16.89 -7.38
N ASP A 86 4.28 -17.09 -6.43
CA ASP A 86 3.56 -18.35 -6.28
C ASP A 86 2.71 -18.65 -7.52
N LYS A 87 1.97 -17.66 -8.04
CA LYS A 87 1.12 -17.81 -9.23
C LYS A 87 1.91 -18.00 -10.52
N ALA A 88 3.12 -17.44 -10.61
CA ALA A 88 4.04 -17.71 -11.70
C ALA A 88 4.55 -19.16 -11.64
N TYR A 89 4.86 -19.68 -10.44
CA TYR A 89 5.25 -21.07 -10.24
C TYR A 89 4.13 -22.06 -10.62
N GLU A 90 2.88 -21.72 -10.31
CA GLU A 90 1.68 -22.48 -10.69
C GLU A 90 1.34 -22.38 -12.19
N GLY A 91 2.00 -21.49 -12.95
CA GLY A 91 1.76 -21.28 -14.37
C GLY A 91 0.53 -20.41 -14.70
N GLU A 92 -0.06 -19.75 -13.70
CA GLU A 92 -1.17 -18.83 -13.88
C GLU A 92 -0.71 -17.47 -14.44
N ILE A 93 0.46 -16.98 -13.99
CA ILE A 93 1.10 -15.78 -14.54
C ILE A 93 2.10 -16.19 -15.62
N ARG A 94 1.93 -15.64 -16.83
CA ARG A 94 2.76 -15.97 -18.01
C ARG A 94 3.69 -14.86 -18.46
N GLY A 95 3.62 -13.69 -17.84
CA GLY A 95 4.44 -12.53 -18.19
C GLY A 95 4.56 -11.56 -17.02
N MET A 96 5.73 -10.95 -16.90
CA MET A 96 6.02 -9.92 -15.90
C MET A 96 6.77 -8.77 -16.57
N TYR A 97 6.35 -7.54 -16.30
CA TYR A 97 7.06 -6.34 -16.72
C TYR A 97 7.70 -5.71 -15.48
N ILE A 98 9.03 -5.69 -15.44
CA ILE A 98 9.83 -5.19 -14.31
C ILE A 98 10.54 -3.92 -14.79
N MET A 99 10.30 -2.80 -14.09
CA MET A 99 10.89 -1.49 -14.38
C MET A 99 12.03 -1.15 -13.44
#